data_AF-A0A2Z6SQB9-F1
#
_entry.id   AF-A0A2Z6SQB9-F1
#
_cell.length_a   1.000
_cell.length_b   1.000
_cell.length_c   1.000
_cell.angle_alpha   90.00
_cell.angle_beta   90.00
_cell.angle_gamma   90.00
#
_symmetry.space_group_name_H-M   'P 1'
#
loop_
_entity.id
_entity.type
_entity.pdbx_description
1 polymer ?
#
loop_
_entity_poly.entity_id
_entity_poly.type
_entity_poly.pdbx_seq_one_letter_code
_entity_poly.pdbx_strand_id
1 'polypeptide(L)'
;MSTITLSCLVVGESPYENAFQVVIDTTQIKTVALLKDAIKEKIDDNVKAKDLKLWKVDISLEEENEKLNLVNTKINVNIKEELGGVELLPLSKISKHFTSQPADEHIHIIVQRPVETKEVHCTATYGRKNANFQWTVTRETVTLEGFKKKLCEYLTFPDGTENEHIVISRVIGGAGLKRKISTGKMRRKSDSSSQSSTVESDTVEIVTERKVIQFSADEDLMSIIWTTNPKVDLEIVVDTCNIASEQEVIRYMKILAQAFGLNEQNAELYSALSSENRALKKQLEDYHSQHKTLEKRVKRLEKNVKSLETKLEDLNECVDRETVVDLT
;
A
#
# COMPACT_ATOMS: atom_id res chain seq x y z
N MET A 1 -47.36 8.78 -35.00
CA MET A 1 -46.21 9.36 -34.28
C MET A 1 -45.35 8.20 -33.83
N SER A 2 -44.09 8.17 -34.22
CA SER A 2 -43.19 7.09 -33.79
C SER A 2 -42.49 7.55 -32.52
N THR A 3 -43.02 7.12 -31.38
CA THR A 3 -42.40 7.35 -30.07
C THR A 3 -41.47 6.19 -29.74
N ILE A 4 -40.30 6.49 -29.19
CA ILE A 4 -39.34 5.49 -28.70
C ILE A 4 -39.08 5.77 -27.22
N THR A 5 -39.08 4.73 -26.41
CA THR A 5 -38.71 4.82 -24.99
C THR A 5 -37.28 4.33 -24.81
N LEU A 6 -36.43 5.16 -24.21
CA LEU A 6 -35.03 4.83 -23.93
C LEU A 6 -34.77 4.83 -22.42
N SER A 7 -34.37 3.68 -21.88
CA SER A 7 -33.74 3.56 -20.57
C SER A 7 -32.32 4.13 -20.59
N CYS A 8 -32.07 5.06 -19.68
CA CYS A 8 -30.81 5.77 -19.52
C CYS A 8 -30.22 5.50 -18.13
N LEU A 9 -28.90 5.47 -18.03
CA LEU A 9 -28.17 5.34 -16.77
C LEU A 9 -26.96 6.29 -16.75
N VAL A 10 -26.71 6.95 -15.63
CA VAL A 10 -25.49 7.75 -15.45
C VAL A 10 -24.33 6.84 -15.06
N VAL A 11 -23.14 7.07 -15.64
CA VAL A 11 -21.94 6.28 -15.31
C VAL A 11 -21.66 6.31 -13.81
N GLY A 12 -21.42 5.13 -13.25
CA GLY A 12 -21.09 4.91 -11.83
C GLY A 12 -22.30 4.76 -10.90
N GLU A 13 -23.52 4.86 -11.42
CA GLU A 13 -24.75 4.66 -10.65
C GLU A 13 -25.30 3.25 -10.80
N SER A 14 -26.03 2.78 -9.79
CA SER A 14 -26.68 1.46 -9.82
C SER A 14 -27.81 1.44 -10.86
N PRO A 15 -27.82 0.49 -11.81
CA PRO A 15 -28.85 0.35 -12.83
C PRO A 15 -30.22 0.01 -12.24
N TYR A 16 -30.28 -0.72 -11.12
CA TYR A 16 -31.53 -1.14 -10.50
C TYR A 16 -32.23 -0.01 -9.73
N GLU A 17 -31.48 0.98 -9.27
CA GLU A 17 -32.00 2.08 -8.44
C GLU A 17 -32.14 3.39 -9.22
N ASN A 18 -31.24 3.64 -10.17
CA ASN A 18 -31.06 4.97 -10.79
C ASN A 18 -31.35 4.99 -12.30
N ALA A 19 -31.64 3.85 -12.93
CA ALA A 19 -32.05 3.87 -14.34
C ALA A 19 -33.38 4.61 -14.50
N PHE A 20 -33.44 5.47 -15.52
CA PHE A 20 -34.61 6.29 -15.80
C PHE A 20 -34.98 6.25 -17.26
N GLN A 21 -36.28 6.42 -17.55
CA GLN A 21 -36.78 6.38 -18.92
C GLN A 21 -36.95 7.78 -19.49
N VAL A 22 -36.57 7.92 -20.76
CA VAL A 22 -36.82 9.10 -21.58
C VAL A 22 -37.67 8.68 -22.77
N VAL A 23 -38.87 9.25 -22.87
CA VAL A 23 -39.78 9.04 -24.00
C VAL A 23 -39.48 10.09 -25.06
N ILE A 24 -39.20 9.64 -26.28
CA ILE A 24 -38.75 10.46 -27.40
C ILE A 24 -39.79 10.40 -28.51
N ASP A 25 -40.38 11.55 -28.85
CA ASP A 25 -41.10 11.69 -30.11
C ASP A 25 -40.08 11.96 -31.23
N THR A 26 -39.88 10.99 -32.12
CA THR A 26 -38.93 11.08 -33.23
C THR A 26 -39.23 12.20 -34.23
N THR A 27 -40.43 12.77 -34.19
CA THR A 27 -40.80 13.93 -35.01
C THR A 27 -40.33 15.26 -34.41
N GLN A 28 -40.22 15.34 -33.08
CA GLN A 28 -39.80 16.53 -32.34
C GLN A 28 -38.31 16.49 -32.00
N ILE A 29 -37.86 15.37 -31.44
CA ILE A 29 -36.46 15.16 -31.04
C ILE A 29 -35.77 14.39 -32.17
N LYS A 30 -35.19 15.14 -33.11
CA LYS A 30 -34.55 14.55 -34.31
C LYS A 30 -33.07 14.23 -34.10
N THR A 31 -32.41 14.94 -33.18
CA THR A 31 -30.95 14.94 -33.03
C THR A 31 -30.53 14.52 -31.63
N VAL A 32 -29.33 13.96 -31.51
CA VAL A 32 -28.75 13.60 -30.21
C VAL A 32 -28.57 14.83 -29.32
N ALA A 33 -28.33 16.02 -29.86
CA ALA A 33 -28.27 17.26 -29.08
C ALA A 33 -29.57 17.53 -28.31
N LEU A 34 -30.73 17.43 -28.96
CA LEU A 34 -32.03 17.58 -28.30
C LEU A 34 -32.29 16.47 -27.28
N LEU A 35 -31.78 15.27 -27.53
CA LEU A 35 -31.83 14.18 -26.56
C LEU A 35 -30.98 14.47 -25.32
N LYS A 36 -29.80 15.10 -25.47
CA LYS A 36 -28.99 15.54 -24.32
C LYS A 36 -29.76 16.52 -23.45
N ASP A 37 -30.51 17.44 -24.06
CA ASP A 37 -31.35 18.40 -23.33
C ASP A 37 -32.46 17.67 -22.55
N ALA A 38 -33.18 16.75 -23.19
CA ALA A 38 -34.23 15.95 -22.55
C ALA A 38 -33.72 15.06 -21.40
N ILE A 39 -32.53 14.46 -21.58
CA ILE A 39 -31.86 13.68 -20.51
C ILE A 39 -31.43 14.61 -19.37
N LYS A 40 -30.91 15.80 -19.70
CA LYS A 40 -30.43 16.74 -18.70
C LYS A 40 -31.53 17.24 -17.77
N GLU A 41 -32.77 17.35 -18.24
CA GLU A 41 -33.95 17.67 -17.42
C GLU A 41 -34.27 16.58 -16.37
N LYS A 42 -33.82 15.34 -16.59
CA LYS A 42 -34.04 14.22 -15.66
C LYS A 42 -32.93 14.05 -14.62
N ILE A 43 -31.75 14.63 -14.87
CA ILE A 43 -30.59 14.50 -13.99
C ILE A 43 -30.42 15.83 -13.24
N ASP A 44 -30.34 15.81 -11.91
CA ASP A 44 -30.16 17.03 -11.09
C ASP A 44 -28.68 17.39 -10.89
N ASP A 45 -27.98 17.55 -12.01
CA ASP A 45 -26.55 17.90 -12.03
C ASP A 45 -26.33 19.35 -12.52
N ASN A 46 -25.43 20.13 -11.92
CA ASN A 46 -25.09 21.49 -12.39
C ASN A 46 -24.29 21.52 -13.72
N VAL A 47 -24.33 20.43 -14.51
CA VAL A 47 -23.59 20.23 -15.76
C VAL A 47 -24.43 20.69 -16.95
N LYS A 48 -23.82 21.33 -17.97
CA LYS A 48 -24.58 21.74 -19.17
C LYS A 48 -24.83 20.52 -20.07
N ALA A 49 -26.01 20.43 -20.68
CA ALA A 49 -26.37 19.32 -21.58
C ALA A 49 -25.32 19.06 -22.68
N LYS A 50 -24.74 20.12 -23.24
CA LYS A 50 -23.69 20.03 -24.27
C LYS A 50 -22.42 19.28 -23.82
N ASP A 51 -22.13 19.30 -22.52
CA ASP A 51 -20.91 18.72 -21.94
C ASP A 51 -21.10 17.24 -21.59
N LEU A 52 -22.34 16.73 -21.61
CA LEU A 52 -22.64 15.31 -21.46
C LEU A 52 -22.19 14.52 -22.69
N LYS A 53 -21.61 13.34 -22.50
CA LYS A 53 -21.37 12.35 -23.56
C LYS A 53 -22.41 11.24 -23.45
N LEU A 54 -23.04 10.89 -24.57
CA LEU A 54 -24.04 9.82 -24.62
C LEU A 54 -23.45 8.64 -25.37
N TRP A 55 -23.59 7.46 -24.79
CA TRP A 55 -23.12 6.21 -25.36
C TRP A 55 -24.30 5.28 -25.58
N LYS A 56 -24.51 4.85 -26.82
CA LYS A 56 -25.46 3.77 -27.11
C LYS A 56 -24.85 2.46 -26.62
N VAL A 57 -25.59 1.75 -25.80
CA VAL A 57 -25.24 0.42 -25.30
C VAL A 57 -26.43 -0.52 -25.44
N ASP A 58 -26.19 -1.78 -25.14
CA ASP A 58 -27.19 -2.82 -25.03
C ASP A 58 -26.80 -3.71 -23.85
N ILE A 59 -27.45 -3.51 -22.71
CA ILE A 59 -27.17 -4.19 -21.44
C ILE A 59 -28.50 -4.65 -20.85
N SER A 60 -28.73 -5.96 -20.85
CA SER A 60 -29.91 -6.56 -20.23
C SER A 60 -29.82 -6.47 -18.70
N LEU A 61 -30.95 -6.22 -18.04
CA LEU A 61 -31.09 -6.27 -16.58
C LEU A 61 -31.67 -7.60 -16.07
N GLU A 62 -32.27 -8.39 -16.95
CA GLU A 62 -32.92 -9.67 -16.61
C GLU A 62 -31.90 -10.80 -16.39
N GLU A 63 -30.86 -10.85 -17.24
CA GLU A 63 -29.83 -11.89 -17.19
C GLU A 63 -28.52 -11.34 -16.62
N GLU A 64 -27.90 -12.10 -15.71
CA GLU A 64 -26.53 -11.81 -15.28
C GLU A 64 -25.59 -11.85 -16.48
N ASN A 65 -24.91 -10.73 -16.72
CA ASN A 65 -23.96 -10.61 -17.82
C ASN A 65 -22.73 -9.81 -17.38
N GLU A 66 -21.59 -10.06 -18.05
CA GLU A 66 -20.31 -9.42 -17.71
C GLU A 66 -20.41 -7.88 -17.74
N LYS A 67 -21.17 -7.32 -18.67
CA LYS A 67 -21.37 -5.87 -18.80
C LYS A 67 -22.13 -5.31 -17.60
N LEU A 68 -23.18 -5.98 -17.16
CA LEU A 68 -23.97 -5.61 -15.99
C LEU A 68 -23.14 -5.69 -14.71
N ASN A 69 -22.32 -6.75 -14.57
CA ASN A 69 -21.37 -6.87 -13.45
C ASN A 69 -20.37 -5.71 -13.43
N LEU A 70 -19.84 -5.31 -14.58
CA LEU A 70 -18.91 -4.17 -14.68
C LEU A 70 -19.57 -2.85 -14.27
N VAL A 71 -20.80 -2.59 -14.73
CA VAL A 71 -21.55 -1.38 -14.36
C VAL A 71 -21.89 -1.37 -12.86
N ASN A 72 -22.17 -2.54 -12.26
CA ASN A 72 -22.50 -2.65 -10.84
C ASN A 72 -21.28 -2.56 -9.90
N THR A 73 -20.11 -3.06 -10.31
CA THR A 73 -18.95 -3.25 -9.41
C THR A 73 -17.85 -2.21 -9.61
N LYS A 74 -17.68 -1.70 -10.83
CA LYS A 74 -16.51 -0.87 -11.18
C LYS A 74 -16.96 0.56 -11.39
N ILE A 75 -16.41 1.46 -10.58
CA ILE A 75 -16.67 2.91 -10.69
C ILE A 75 -16.10 3.46 -12.02
N ASN A 76 -15.04 2.85 -12.56
CA ASN A 76 -14.35 3.30 -13.76
C ASN A 76 -14.38 2.22 -14.86
N VAL A 77 -15.47 2.19 -15.63
CA VAL A 77 -15.67 1.27 -16.76
C VAL A 77 -15.35 1.96 -18.07
N ASN A 78 -14.56 1.32 -18.93
CA ASN A 78 -14.35 1.82 -20.29
C ASN A 78 -15.60 1.51 -21.14
N ILE A 79 -16.50 2.49 -21.25
CA ILE A 79 -17.79 2.32 -21.92
C ILE A 79 -17.64 1.81 -23.37
N LYS A 80 -16.59 2.24 -24.09
CA LYS A 80 -16.37 1.84 -25.47
C LYS A 80 -15.92 0.38 -25.59
N GLU A 81 -14.89 0.02 -24.84
CA GLU A 81 -14.23 -1.30 -24.97
C GLU A 81 -14.92 -2.37 -24.14
N GLU A 82 -15.29 -2.05 -22.90
CA GLU A 82 -15.84 -3.02 -21.94
C GLU A 82 -17.37 -3.17 -22.10
N LEU A 83 -18.10 -2.11 -22.43
CA LEU A 83 -19.58 -2.17 -22.60
C LEU A 83 -20.01 -2.28 -24.07
N GLY A 84 -19.08 -2.20 -25.02
CA GLY A 84 -19.37 -2.16 -26.46
C GLY A 84 -20.09 -0.87 -26.87
N GLY A 85 -19.87 0.22 -26.13
CA GLY A 85 -20.56 1.48 -26.32
C GLY A 85 -20.18 2.19 -27.60
N VAL A 86 -21.20 2.72 -28.30
CA VAL A 86 -21.03 3.56 -29.49
C VAL A 86 -21.36 5.00 -29.13
N GLU A 87 -20.38 5.90 -29.24
CA GLU A 87 -20.57 7.32 -28.93
C GLU A 87 -21.61 7.95 -29.88
N LEU A 88 -22.60 8.62 -29.30
CA LEU A 88 -23.64 9.34 -30.01
C LEU A 88 -23.22 10.80 -30.22
N LEU A 89 -22.85 11.14 -31.45
CA LEU A 89 -22.46 12.49 -31.81
C LEU A 89 -23.65 13.47 -31.76
N PRO A 90 -23.48 14.71 -31.27
CA PRO A 90 -24.59 15.66 -31.07
C PRO A 90 -25.44 15.93 -32.33
N LEU A 91 -24.81 15.96 -33.50
CA LEU A 91 -25.47 16.24 -34.79
C LEU A 91 -26.06 14.99 -35.45
N SER A 92 -25.81 13.80 -34.90
CA SER A 92 -26.39 12.56 -35.43
C SER A 92 -27.90 12.55 -35.25
N LYS A 93 -28.59 12.00 -36.24
CA LYS A 93 -30.03 11.75 -36.15
C LYS A 93 -30.29 10.55 -35.24
N ILE A 94 -31.25 10.66 -34.32
CA ILE A 94 -31.61 9.56 -33.41
C ILE A 94 -32.07 8.34 -34.21
N SER A 95 -32.84 8.54 -35.28
CA SER A 95 -33.33 7.47 -36.16
C SER A 95 -32.23 6.65 -36.84
N LYS A 96 -30.99 7.16 -36.93
CA LYS A 96 -29.85 6.38 -37.42
C LYS A 96 -29.40 5.33 -36.40
N HIS A 97 -29.59 5.62 -35.10
CA HIS A 97 -29.11 4.79 -34.00
C HIS A 97 -30.23 3.91 -33.41
N PHE A 98 -31.47 4.40 -33.45
CA PHE A 98 -32.68 3.74 -32.96
C PHE A 98 -33.74 3.75 -34.06
N THR A 99 -33.71 2.72 -34.92
CA THR A 99 -34.65 2.58 -36.05
C THR A 99 -36.01 2.05 -35.62
N SER A 100 -36.05 1.33 -34.49
CA SER A 100 -37.23 0.75 -33.86
C SER A 100 -37.13 0.90 -32.35
N GLN A 101 -38.20 0.55 -31.64
CA GLN A 101 -38.16 0.42 -30.18
C GLN A 101 -37.07 -0.61 -29.80
N PRO A 102 -36.08 -0.22 -28.97
CA PRO A 102 -35.10 -1.18 -28.45
C PRO A 102 -35.75 -2.14 -27.44
N ALA A 103 -35.03 -3.20 -27.06
CA ALA A 103 -35.53 -4.21 -26.14
C ALA A 103 -35.98 -3.61 -24.81
N ASP A 104 -37.09 -4.09 -24.26
CA ASP A 104 -37.51 -3.67 -22.92
C ASP A 104 -36.54 -4.22 -21.87
N GLU A 105 -36.53 -3.64 -20.67
CA GLU A 105 -35.67 -4.05 -19.54
C GLU A 105 -34.14 -4.01 -19.82
N HIS A 106 -33.73 -3.30 -20.87
CA HIS A 106 -32.33 -3.05 -21.20
C HIS A 106 -31.95 -1.60 -20.93
N ILE A 107 -30.68 -1.36 -20.61
CA ILE A 107 -30.08 -0.02 -20.66
C ILE A 107 -29.70 0.27 -22.11
N HIS A 108 -30.22 1.38 -22.65
CA HIS A 108 -29.98 1.79 -24.04
C HIS A 108 -28.93 2.88 -24.16
N ILE A 109 -28.85 3.74 -23.14
CA ILE A 109 -27.94 4.89 -23.12
C ILE A 109 -27.21 4.95 -21.79
N ILE A 110 -25.88 5.04 -21.86
CA ILE A 110 -25.05 5.47 -20.74
C ILE A 110 -24.69 6.94 -20.91
N VAL A 111 -25.02 7.71 -19.86
CA VAL A 111 -24.75 9.14 -19.76
C VAL A 111 -23.43 9.32 -19.02
N GLN A 112 -22.38 9.68 -19.76
CA GLN A 112 -21.08 9.99 -19.20
C GLN A 112 -20.98 11.49 -18.94
N ARG A 113 -20.77 11.83 -17.66
CA ARG A 113 -20.48 13.21 -17.24
C ARG A 113 -19.12 13.66 -17.78
N PRO A 114 -18.94 14.97 -18.04
CA PRO A 114 -17.60 15.49 -18.29
C PRO A 114 -16.73 15.18 -17.07
N VAL A 115 -15.51 14.70 -17.31
CA VAL A 115 -14.56 14.42 -16.23
C VAL A 115 -14.22 15.74 -15.56
N GLU A 116 -14.71 15.94 -14.34
CA GLU A 116 -14.40 17.12 -13.55
C GLU A 116 -12.93 17.05 -13.11
N THR A 117 -12.13 17.98 -13.60
CA THR A 117 -10.75 18.19 -13.16
C THR A 117 -10.67 19.38 -12.21
N LYS A 118 -10.02 19.19 -11.06
CA LYS A 118 -9.66 20.28 -10.14
C LYS A 118 -8.16 20.53 -10.19
N GLU A 119 -7.79 21.80 -10.18
CA GLU A 119 -6.39 22.22 -10.05
C GLU A 119 -6.12 22.53 -8.57
N VAL A 120 -5.30 21.70 -7.94
CA VAL A 120 -4.90 21.83 -6.54
C VAL A 120 -3.52 22.45 -6.48
N HIS A 121 -3.37 23.57 -5.78
CA HIS A 121 -2.09 24.19 -5.50
C HIS A 121 -1.64 23.77 -4.11
N CYS A 122 -0.62 22.94 -4.05
CA CYS A 122 -0.12 22.39 -2.79
C CYS A 122 1.09 23.18 -2.33
N THR A 123 1.07 23.56 -1.05
CA THR A 123 2.23 24.05 -0.29
C THR A 123 2.56 23.01 0.77
N ALA A 124 3.58 22.20 0.51
CA ALA A 124 3.99 21.12 1.39
C ALA A 124 5.21 21.51 2.21
N THR A 125 5.17 21.26 3.52
CA THR A 125 6.29 21.48 4.43
C THR A 125 6.75 20.17 5.03
N TYR A 126 8.05 19.87 4.93
CA TYR A 126 8.68 18.71 5.57
C TYR A 126 9.94 19.18 6.31
N GLY A 127 9.91 19.13 7.65
CA GLY A 127 10.98 19.69 8.48
C GLY A 127 11.24 21.17 8.18
N ARG A 128 12.43 21.49 7.66
CA ARG A 128 12.80 22.87 7.25
C ARG A 128 12.63 23.14 5.74
N LYS A 129 12.21 22.14 4.97
CA LYS A 129 12.02 22.23 3.52
C LYS A 129 10.57 22.58 3.22
N ASN A 130 10.36 23.35 2.16
CA ASN A 130 9.06 23.63 1.59
C ASN A 130 9.07 23.33 0.09
N ALA A 131 7.93 22.88 -0.43
CA ALA A 131 7.72 22.65 -1.85
C ALA A 131 6.34 23.19 -2.25
N ASN A 132 6.30 23.90 -3.37
CA ASN A 132 5.07 24.35 -3.98
C ASN A 132 4.91 23.64 -5.32
N PHE A 133 3.77 23.03 -5.54
CA PHE A 133 3.47 22.36 -6.80
C PHE A 133 2.00 22.43 -7.13
N GLN A 134 1.71 22.28 -8.41
CA GLN A 134 0.35 22.14 -8.91
C GLN A 134 0.07 20.67 -9.18
N TRP A 135 -1.12 20.24 -8.78
CA TRP A 135 -1.61 18.89 -8.98
C TRP A 135 -3.01 18.94 -9.56
N THR A 136 -3.15 18.47 -10.81
CA THR A 136 -4.45 18.34 -11.47
C THR A 136 -4.98 16.94 -11.19
N VAL A 137 -6.20 16.87 -10.65
CA VAL A 137 -6.85 15.62 -10.27
C VAL A 137 -8.28 15.55 -10.74
N THR A 138 -8.77 14.35 -10.98
CA THR A 138 -10.18 14.01 -11.15
C THR A 138 -10.67 13.23 -9.94
N ARG A 139 -12.00 13.14 -9.77
CA ARG A 139 -12.62 12.33 -8.70
C ARG A 139 -12.16 10.87 -8.72
N GLU A 140 -11.78 10.37 -9.90
CA GLU A 140 -11.37 8.99 -10.11
C GLU A 140 -9.89 8.76 -9.78
N THR A 141 -9.04 9.79 -9.92
CA THR A 141 -7.57 9.65 -9.77
C THR A 141 -7.04 10.10 -8.41
N VAL A 142 -7.87 10.78 -7.63
CA VAL A 142 -7.45 11.39 -6.37
C VAL A 142 -7.49 10.37 -5.25
N THR A 143 -6.30 9.92 -4.84
CA THR A 143 -6.10 9.02 -3.71
C THR A 143 -4.98 9.54 -2.84
N LEU A 144 -4.97 9.17 -1.56
CA LEU A 144 -3.87 9.49 -0.66
C LEU A 144 -2.56 8.86 -1.13
N GLU A 145 -2.60 7.65 -1.68
CA GLU A 145 -1.42 7.01 -2.24
C GLU A 145 -0.86 7.81 -3.43
N GLY A 146 -1.73 8.20 -4.37
CA GLY A 146 -1.35 9.05 -5.50
C GLY A 146 -0.79 10.39 -5.05
N PHE A 147 -1.37 10.97 -4.00
CA PHE A 147 -0.91 12.23 -3.44
C PHE A 147 0.46 12.10 -2.75
N LYS A 148 0.68 11.05 -1.96
CA LYS A 148 1.98 10.72 -1.34
C LYS A 148 3.06 10.50 -2.38
N LYS A 149 2.77 9.74 -3.44
CA LYS A 149 3.69 9.55 -4.56
C LYS A 149 4.06 10.87 -5.22
N LYS A 150 3.07 11.76 -5.41
CA LYS A 150 3.31 13.09 -5.96
C LYS A 150 4.21 13.92 -5.06
N LEU A 151 4.05 13.86 -3.74
CA LEU A 151 4.93 14.55 -2.78
C LEU A 151 6.38 14.07 -2.88
N CYS A 152 6.62 12.78 -3.08
CA CYS A 152 7.96 12.23 -3.26
C CYS A 152 8.69 12.76 -4.51
N GLU A 153 7.97 13.28 -5.52
CA GLU A 153 8.60 13.93 -6.68
C GLU A 153 9.20 15.31 -6.32
N TYR A 154 8.68 15.97 -5.29
CA TYR A 154 9.07 17.33 -4.89
C TYR A 154 9.85 17.40 -3.57
N LEU A 155 9.69 16.40 -2.70
CA LEU A 155 10.35 16.33 -1.39
C LEU A 155 11.22 15.07 -1.33
N THR A 156 12.49 15.25 -0.95
CA THR A 156 13.40 14.14 -0.67
C THR A 156 13.24 13.67 0.77
N PHE A 157 12.71 12.46 0.93
CA PHE A 157 12.63 11.75 2.20
C PHE A 157 13.90 10.90 2.43
N PRO A 158 14.19 10.50 3.69
CA PRO A 158 15.29 9.58 3.99
C PRO A 158 15.19 8.24 3.24
N ASP A 159 16.34 7.60 2.99
CA ASP A 159 16.40 6.29 2.33
C ASP A 159 15.59 5.24 3.11
N GLY A 160 14.77 4.47 2.40
CA GLY A 160 13.84 3.50 2.99
C GLY A 160 12.46 4.07 3.38
N THR A 161 12.14 5.31 3.00
CA THR A 161 10.80 5.88 3.22
C THR A 161 9.76 5.26 2.29
N GLU A 162 8.94 4.38 2.84
CA GLU A 162 7.73 3.86 2.19
C GLU A 162 6.54 4.82 2.32
N ASN A 163 5.55 4.70 1.44
CA ASN A 163 4.34 5.55 1.43
C ASN A 163 3.55 5.46 2.75
N GLU A 164 3.56 4.31 3.40
CA GLU A 164 2.91 4.09 4.69
C GLU A 164 3.50 4.94 5.82
N HIS A 165 4.78 5.27 5.73
CA HIS A 165 5.47 6.11 6.71
C HIS A 165 5.18 7.60 6.54
N ILE A 166 4.58 8.00 5.41
CA ILE A 166 4.27 9.41 5.11
C ILE A 166 2.90 9.74 5.72
N VAL A 167 2.90 10.62 6.72
CA VAL A 167 1.69 11.19 7.29
C VAL A 167 1.49 12.58 6.72
N ILE A 168 0.29 12.84 6.18
CA ILE A 168 -0.06 14.14 5.60
C ILE A 168 -1.13 14.78 6.47
N SER A 169 -0.88 16.01 6.90
CA SER A 169 -1.85 16.79 7.64
C SER A 169 -2.08 18.15 7.02
N ARG A 170 -3.33 18.58 6.95
CA ARG A 170 -3.72 19.93 6.53
C ARG A 170 -3.58 20.93 7.67
N VAL A 171 -3.00 22.08 7.37
CA VAL A 171 -3.02 23.24 8.27
C VAL A 171 -4.32 24.01 8.02
N ILE A 172 -5.13 24.16 9.07
CA ILE A 172 -6.34 24.97 9.05
C ILE A 172 -6.13 26.14 10.02
N GLY A 173 -6.13 27.35 9.48
CA GLY A 173 -5.95 28.59 10.24
C GLY A 173 -4.63 29.27 9.94
N GLY A 174 -4.71 30.41 9.24
CA GLY A 174 -3.55 31.21 8.85
C GLY A 174 -3.81 32.09 7.62
N ALA A 175 -5.04 32.59 7.42
CA ALA A 175 -5.30 33.54 6.35
C ALA A 175 -4.55 34.85 6.65
N GLY A 176 -3.44 35.07 5.93
CA GLY A 176 -2.90 36.39 5.66
C GLY A 176 -1.93 36.97 6.69
N LEU A 177 -0.65 36.59 6.62
CA LEU A 177 0.42 37.53 6.96
C LEU A 177 1.58 37.39 5.98
N LYS A 178 1.51 38.16 4.89
CA LYS A 178 2.69 38.49 4.10
C LYS A 178 3.72 39.08 5.07
N ARG A 179 4.79 38.33 5.38
CA ARG A 179 5.93 38.81 6.16
C ARG A 179 6.54 40.03 5.44
N LYS A 180 6.09 41.24 5.77
CA LYS A 180 6.84 42.47 5.49
C LYS A 180 7.96 42.52 6.52
N ILE A 181 9.13 42.02 6.16
CA ILE A 181 10.34 42.27 6.93
C ILE A 181 10.69 43.74 6.70
N SER A 182 10.29 44.59 7.65
CA SER A 182 10.79 45.97 7.73
C SER A 182 12.25 45.89 8.19
N THR A 183 13.18 46.11 7.27
CA THR A 183 14.59 46.32 7.61
C THR A 183 14.74 47.65 8.34
N GLY A 184 14.67 47.60 9.67
CA GLY A 184 14.98 48.71 10.57
C GLY A 184 16.48 49.03 10.53
N LYS A 185 16.82 50.14 9.88
CA LYS A 185 18.18 50.69 9.76
C LYS A 185 18.71 51.09 11.13
N MET A 186 19.68 50.35 11.66
CA MET A 186 20.35 50.64 12.93
C MET A 186 21.18 51.93 12.80
N ARG A 187 20.73 53.03 13.41
CA ARG A 187 21.57 54.23 13.64
C ARG A 187 22.16 54.17 15.04
N ARG A 188 23.50 54.07 15.12
CA ARG A 188 24.25 54.35 16.35
C ARG A 188 24.18 55.85 16.66
N LYS A 189 23.92 56.20 17.93
CA LYS A 189 24.65 57.25 18.67
C LYS A 189 24.41 57.11 20.17
N SER A 190 25.47 57.44 20.89
CA SER A 190 25.76 57.35 22.33
C SER A 190 25.14 58.51 23.11
N ASP A 191 24.71 58.27 24.36
CA ASP A 191 25.26 58.86 25.60
C ASP A 191 24.32 58.71 26.82
N SER A 192 24.96 58.77 27.98
CA SER A 192 24.62 58.54 29.39
C SER A 192 23.26 58.95 30.03
N SER A 193 22.90 58.16 31.05
CA SER A 193 22.30 58.51 32.37
C SER A 193 20.81 58.20 32.64
N SER A 194 20.64 57.27 33.61
CA SER A 194 19.68 57.21 34.74
C SER A 194 18.14 57.22 34.54
N GLN A 195 17.59 56.03 34.80
CA GLN A 195 16.37 55.65 35.55
C GLN A 195 14.95 56.07 35.11
N SER A 196 14.14 55.01 34.95
CA SER A 196 12.71 54.83 35.30
C SER A 196 11.63 55.52 34.45
N SER A 197 10.96 54.73 33.60
CA SER A 197 9.53 54.45 33.74
C SER A 197 9.10 53.27 32.86
N THR A 198 8.26 52.42 33.44
CA THR A 198 7.49 51.35 32.81
C THR A 198 6.63 51.88 31.67
N VAL A 199 6.75 51.27 30.49
CA VAL A 199 5.68 51.28 29.48
C VAL A 199 5.43 49.81 29.14
N GLU A 200 4.33 49.30 29.67
CA GLU A 200 3.71 48.06 29.21
C GLU A 200 3.47 48.17 27.70
N SER A 201 4.13 47.33 26.93
CA SER A 201 3.56 46.87 25.67
C SER A 201 3.31 45.39 25.83
N ASP A 202 2.10 45.07 26.30
CA ASP A 202 1.52 43.75 26.13
C ASP A 202 1.42 43.47 24.64
N THR A 203 2.50 42.95 24.05
CA THR A 203 2.36 42.08 22.88
C THR A 203 1.75 40.81 23.42
N VAL A 204 0.42 40.79 23.49
CA VAL A 204 -0.34 39.56 23.51
C VAL A 204 0.12 38.80 22.26
N GLU A 205 1.00 37.83 22.42
CA GLU A 205 1.19 36.77 21.46
C GLU A 205 -0.16 36.08 21.34
N ILE A 206 -0.97 36.54 20.38
CA ILE A 206 -2.13 35.78 19.96
C ILE A 206 -1.55 34.58 19.22
N VAL A 207 -1.20 33.56 19.99
CA VAL A 207 -0.94 32.21 19.50
C VAL A 207 -2.28 31.73 18.95
N THR A 208 -2.58 32.10 17.70
CA THR A 208 -3.64 31.44 16.95
C THR A 208 -3.13 30.03 16.71
N GLU A 209 -3.56 29.10 17.55
CA GLU A 209 -3.25 27.67 17.42
C GLU A 209 -3.57 27.22 16.00
N ARG A 210 -2.53 26.85 15.24
CA ARG A 210 -2.70 26.22 13.93
C ARG A 210 -3.34 24.87 14.16
N LYS A 211 -4.60 24.71 13.74
CA LYS A 211 -5.27 23.42 13.84
C LYS A 211 -4.76 22.53 12.70
N VAL A 212 -4.09 21.44 13.04
CA VAL A 212 -3.57 20.47 12.08
C VAL A 212 -4.55 19.30 12.03
N ILE A 213 -5.10 19.00 10.85
CA ILE A 213 -6.00 17.86 10.64
C ILE A 213 -5.30 16.84 9.74
N GLN A 214 -5.10 15.63 10.25
CA GLN A 214 -4.51 14.54 9.49
C GLN A 214 -5.48 13.99 8.45
N PHE A 215 -4.99 13.63 7.26
CA PHE A 215 -5.76 12.82 6.32
C PHE A 215 -5.67 11.35 6.70
N SER A 216 -6.81 10.74 6.98
CA SER A 216 -6.93 9.34 7.39
C SER A 216 -7.45 8.43 6.29
N ALA A 217 -8.28 8.96 5.38
CA ALA A 217 -8.83 8.22 4.24
C ALA A 217 -8.90 9.10 2.97
N ASP A 218 -9.08 8.46 1.82
CA ASP A 218 -9.26 9.15 0.53
C ASP A 218 -10.44 10.12 0.56
N GLU A 219 -11.49 9.79 1.33
CA GLU A 219 -12.66 10.64 1.56
C GLU A 219 -12.31 11.99 2.20
N ASP A 220 -11.31 12.01 3.09
CA ASP A 220 -10.86 13.25 3.73
C ASP A 220 -10.24 14.18 2.68
N LEU A 221 -9.41 13.63 1.80
CA LEU A 221 -8.77 14.37 0.70
C LEU A 221 -9.82 14.86 -0.31
N MET A 222 -10.80 14.00 -0.64
CA MET A 222 -11.91 14.28 -1.54
C MET A 222 -12.78 15.44 -1.05
N SER A 223 -13.18 15.42 0.23
CA SER A 223 -14.03 16.44 0.84
C SER A 223 -13.44 17.86 0.74
N ILE A 224 -12.11 17.95 0.62
CA ILE A 224 -11.38 19.21 0.57
C ILE A 224 -11.18 19.69 -0.86
N ILE A 225 -10.87 18.78 -1.78
CA ILE A 225 -10.61 19.14 -3.17
C ILE A 225 -11.92 19.47 -3.89
N TRP A 226 -13.01 18.76 -3.59
CA TRP A 226 -14.33 18.99 -4.19
C TRP A 226 -15.17 20.03 -3.43
N THR A 227 -14.54 21.13 -3.04
CA THR A 227 -15.25 22.34 -2.59
C THR A 227 -15.74 23.18 -3.77
N THR A 228 -16.59 24.18 -3.51
CA THR A 228 -17.20 25.04 -4.55
C THR A 228 -16.18 25.86 -5.35
N ASN A 229 -14.96 26.07 -4.82
CA ASN A 229 -13.92 26.83 -5.50
C ASN A 229 -13.25 26.01 -6.63
N PRO A 230 -13.14 26.51 -7.87
CA PRO A 230 -12.44 25.81 -8.95
C PRO A 230 -10.95 25.54 -8.67
N LYS A 231 -10.32 26.36 -7.81
CA LYS A 231 -8.93 26.18 -7.37
C LYS A 231 -8.87 25.91 -5.88
N VAL A 232 -8.07 24.94 -5.48
CA VAL A 232 -7.93 24.55 -4.06
C VAL A 232 -6.49 24.77 -3.63
N ASP A 233 -6.28 25.66 -2.67
CA ASP A 233 -4.99 25.83 -2.01
C ASP A 233 -4.91 24.88 -0.81
N LEU A 234 -3.90 24.01 -0.82
CA LEU A 234 -3.69 22.99 0.19
C LEU A 234 -2.36 23.22 0.91
N GLU A 235 -2.41 23.80 2.10
CA GLU A 235 -1.25 23.91 2.99
C GLU A 235 -1.17 22.65 3.86
N ILE A 236 -0.06 21.91 3.72
CA ILE A 236 0.13 20.63 4.40
C ILE A 236 1.47 20.55 5.13
N VAL A 237 1.45 19.85 6.24
CA VAL A 237 2.64 19.38 6.97
C VAL A 237 2.77 17.89 6.70
N VAL A 238 3.96 17.49 6.28
CA VAL A 238 4.33 16.11 6.04
C VAL A 238 5.24 15.67 7.18
N ASP A 239 4.94 14.52 7.78
CA ASP A 239 5.75 13.92 8.82
C ASP A 239 6.07 12.45 8.47
N THR A 240 7.25 11.97 8.86
CA THR A 240 7.74 10.60 8.58
C THR A 240 7.88 9.79 9.87
N CYS A 241 6.86 9.85 10.73
CA CYS A 241 6.91 9.63 12.18
C CYS A 241 7.57 8.32 12.68
N ASN A 242 7.79 7.30 11.84
CA ASN A 242 8.35 6.00 12.27
C ASN A 242 9.78 5.71 11.80
N ILE A 243 10.34 6.47 10.86
CA ILE A 243 11.65 6.11 10.29
C ILE A 243 12.81 6.61 11.16
N ALA A 244 12.63 7.76 11.81
CA ALA A 244 13.66 8.35 12.66
C ALA A 244 13.93 7.49 13.91
N SER A 245 12.88 6.94 14.52
CA SER A 245 13.00 6.09 15.72
C SER A 245 13.63 4.73 15.39
N GLU A 246 13.26 4.08 14.29
CA GLU A 246 13.83 2.79 13.90
C GLU A 246 15.30 2.88 13.50
N GLN A 247 15.68 3.89 12.71
CA GLN A 247 17.08 4.11 12.34
C GLN A 247 17.95 4.45 13.56
N GLU A 248 17.42 5.23 14.51
CA GLU A 248 18.11 5.52 15.77
C GLU A 248 18.27 4.27 16.65
N VAL A 249 17.26 3.41 16.72
CA VAL A 249 17.31 2.13 17.45
C VAL A 249 18.32 1.18 16.81
N ILE A 250 18.34 1.06 15.47
CA ILE A 250 19.33 0.25 14.73
C ILE A 250 20.74 0.79 14.98
N ARG A 251 20.94 2.11 14.93
CA ARG A 251 22.24 2.74 15.21
C ARG A 251 22.68 2.49 16.65
N TYR A 252 21.77 2.62 17.62
CA TYR A 252 22.03 2.39 19.04
C TYR A 252 22.38 0.92 19.32
N MET A 253 21.64 -0.03 18.73
CA MET A 253 21.98 -1.46 18.82
C MET A 253 23.33 -1.79 18.19
N LYS A 254 23.69 -1.15 17.07
CA LYS A 254 24.99 -1.35 16.43
C LYS A 254 26.15 -0.83 17.30
N ILE A 255 25.96 0.33 17.94
CA ILE A 255 26.93 0.89 18.90
C ILE A 255 27.04 0.00 20.14
N LEU A 256 25.92 -0.49 20.68
CA LEU A 256 25.90 -1.44 21.80
C LEU A 256 26.62 -2.74 21.46
N ALA A 257 26.35 -3.35 20.31
CA ALA A 257 27.00 -4.60 19.89
C ALA A 257 28.52 -4.43 19.73
N GLN A 258 28.98 -3.26 19.28
CA GLN A 258 30.41 -2.90 19.21
C GLN A 258 31.01 -2.64 20.59
N ALA A 259 30.32 -1.88 21.45
CA ALA A 259 30.79 -1.52 22.78
C ALA A 259 30.85 -2.72 23.74
N PHE A 260 29.93 -3.67 23.61
CA PHE A 260 29.89 -4.90 24.39
C PHE A 260 30.75 -6.03 23.82
N GLY A 261 31.44 -5.82 22.68
CA GLY A 261 32.34 -6.82 22.10
C GLY A 261 31.69 -8.17 21.80
N LEU A 262 30.36 -8.21 21.63
CA LEU A 262 29.58 -9.45 21.54
C LEU A 262 30.01 -10.33 20.36
N ASN A 263 30.47 -9.71 19.26
CA ASN A 263 30.98 -10.45 18.10
C ASN A 263 32.36 -11.09 18.34
N GLU A 264 33.21 -10.44 19.14
CA GLU A 264 34.56 -10.93 19.45
C GLU A 264 34.48 -12.06 20.49
N GLN A 265 33.72 -11.86 21.57
CA GLN A 265 33.48 -12.90 22.58
C GLN A 265 32.78 -14.13 22.01
N ASN A 266 31.80 -13.95 21.11
CA ASN A 266 31.17 -15.09 20.43
C ASN A 266 32.16 -15.82 19.52
N ALA A 267 33.00 -15.12 18.76
CA ALA A 267 34.01 -15.74 17.91
C ALA A 267 35.03 -16.54 18.73
N GLU A 268 35.48 -15.99 19.86
CA GLU A 268 36.37 -16.67 20.80
C GLU A 268 35.71 -17.92 21.39
N LEU A 269 34.47 -17.82 21.86
CA LEU A 269 33.72 -18.94 22.46
C LEU A 269 33.49 -20.06 21.43
N TYR A 270 33.07 -19.73 20.21
CA TYR A 270 32.94 -20.71 19.12
C TYR A 270 34.29 -21.36 18.78
N SER A 271 35.38 -20.61 18.76
CA SER A 271 36.71 -21.15 18.47
C SER A 271 37.20 -22.11 19.57
N ALA A 272 36.98 -21.75 20.85
CA ALA A 272 37.32 -22.58 22.00
C ALA A 272 36.50 -23.89 21.99
N LEU A 273 35.18 -23.78 21.83
CA LEU A 273 34.29 -24.94 21.74
C LEU A 273 34.62 -25.85 20.55
N SER A 274 35.01 -25.27 19.41
CA SER A 274 35.47 -26.04 18.24
C SER A 274 36.76 -26.82 18.54
N SER A 275 37.70 -26.20 19.26
CA SER A 275 38.97 -26.84 19.64
C SER A 275 38.76 -28.02 20.59
N GLU A 276 37.85 -27.88 21.57
CA GLU A 276 37.47 -28.96 22.49
C GLU A 276 36.79 -30.12 21.77
N ASN A 277 35.85 -29.83 20.85
CA ASN A 277 35.20 -30.85 20.04
C ASN A 277 36.20 -31.64 19.18
N ARG A 278 37.23 -30.98 18.63
CA ARG A 278 38.30 -31.66 17.90
C ARG A 278 39.11 -32.59 18.82
N ALA A 279 39.40 -32.17 20.05
CA ALA A 279 40.12 -32.99 21.02
C ALA A 279 39.31 -34.23 21.45
N LEU A 280 38.03 -34.04 21.76
CA LEU A 280 37.10 -35.12 22.11
C LEU A 280 36.95 -36.14 20.96
N LYS A 281 36.82 -35.66 19.73
CA LYS A 281 36.76 -36.53 18.55
C LYS A 281 38.00 -37.42 18.43
N LYS A 282 39.19 -36.85 18.65
CA LYS A 282 40.45 -37.61 18.60
C LYS A 282 40.52 -38.67 19.70
N GLN A 283 40.11 -38.33 20.93
CA GLN A 283 40.05 -39.29 22.03
C GLN A 283 39.07 -40.43 21.74
N LEU A 284 37.91 -40.12 21.15
CA LEU A 284 36.92 -41.13 20.78
C LEU A 284 37.47 -42.11 19.73
N GLU A 285 38.23 -41.62 18.77
CA GLU A 285 38.85 -42.43 17.71
C GLU A 285 39.97 -43.34 18.27
N ASP A 286 40.77 -42.82 19.21
CA ASP A 286 41.77 -43.60 19.94
C ASP A 286 41.11 -44.71 20.77
N TYR A 287 40.01 -44.39 21.47
CA TYR A 287 39.24 -45.37 22.24
C TYR A 287 38.66 -46.46 21.34
N HIS A 288 38.12 -46.09 20.17
CA HIS A 288 37.60 -47.04 19.19
C HIS A 288 38.70 -47.98 18.66
N SER A 289 39.90 -47.47 18.39
CA SER A 289 41.05 -48.27 17.99
C SER A 289 41.49 -49.27 19.08
N GLN A 290 41.50 -48.84 20.34
CA GLN A 290 41.77 -49.71 21.48
C GLN A 290 40.73 -50.82 21.61
N HIS A 291 39.44 -50.48 21.51
CA HIS A 291 38.35 -51.45 21.56
C HIS A 291 38.48 -52.51 20.45
N LYS A 292 38.76 -52.10 19.20
CA LYS A 292 39.00 -53.02 18.07
C LYS A 292 40.19 -53.95 18.30
N THR A 293 41.23 -53.45 18.97
CA THR A 293 42.39 -54.27 19.36
C THR A 293 42.00 -55.29 20.44
N LEU A 294 41.23 -54.86 21.44
CA LEU A 294 40.74 -55.73 22.51
C LEU A 294 39.82 -56.83 21.97
N GLU A 295 38.86 -56.48 21.10
CA GLU A 295 37.94 -57.41 20.46
C GLU A 295 38.69 -58.53 19.72
N LYS A 296 39.76 -58.20 18.98
CA LYS A 296 40.61 -59.20 18.31
C LYS A 296 41.31 -60.13 19.31
N ARG A 297 41.74 -59.62 20.47
CA ARG A 297 42.38 -60.43 21.51
C ARG A 297 41.37 -61.38 22.16
N VAL A 298 40.17 -60.90 22.46
CA VAL A 298 39.06 -61.71 23.00
C VAL A 298 38.71 -62.85 22.05
N LYS A 299 38.48 -62.57 20.75
CA LYS A 299 38.20 -63.62 19.75
C LYS A 299 39.30 -64.69 19.66
N ARG A 300 40.57 -64.30 19.84
CA ARG A 300 41.69 -65.25 19.88
C ARG A 300 41.64 -66.12 21.13
N LEU A 301 41.37 -65.52 22.30
CA LEU A 301 41.25 -66.24 23.55
C LEU A 301 40.07 -67.22 23.53
N GLU A 302 38.90 -66.81 23.01
CA GLU A 302 37.74 -67.69 22.82
C GLU A 302 38.07 -68.92 21.97
N LYS A 303 38.81 -68.75 20.86
CA LYS A 303 39.26 -69.87 20.04
C LYS A 303 40.23 -70.80 20.79
N ASN A 304 41.15 -70.23 21.57
CA ASN A 304 42.11 -71.00 22.35
C ASN A 304 41.41 -71.80 23.45
N VAL A 305 40.45 -71.20 24.16
CA VAL A 305 39.64 -71.88 25.19
C VAL A 305 38.86 -73.03 24.56
N LYS A 306 38.15 -72.78 23.45
CA LYS A 306 37.42 -73.84 22.74
C LYS A 306 38.31 -75.00 22.29
N SER A 307 39.54 -74.72 21.86
CA SER A 307 40.51 -75.76 21.50
C SER A 307 41.00 -76.56 22.70
N LEU A 308 41.15 -75.94 23.87
CA LEU A 308 41.54 -76.64 25.10
C LEU A 308 40.39 -77.50 25.62
N GLU A 309 39.15 -77.02 25.54
CA GLU A 309 37.94 -77.80 25.88
C GLU A 309 37.86 -79.08 25.06
N THR A 310 38.04 -79.02 23.72
CA THR A 310 38.05 -80.23 22.88
C THR A 310 39.15 -81.22 23.26
N LYS A 311 40.37 -80.73 23.54
CA LYS A 311 41.47 -81.61 23.96
C LYS A 311 41.22 -82.27 25.32
N LEU A 312 40.53 -81.58 26.22
CA LEU A 312 40.16 -82.13 27.53
C LEU A 312 39.11 -83.24 27.37
N GLU A 313 38.14 -83.04 26.47
CA GLU A 313 37.13 -84.06 26.12
C GLU A 313 37.79 -85.32 25.54
N ASP A 314 38.70 -85.17 24.55
CA ASP A 314 39.45 -86.29 23.96
C ASP A 314 40.26 -87.08 25.01
N LEU A 315 40.88 -86.38 25.96
CA LEU A 315 41.65 -87.00 27.04
C LEU A 315 40.73 -87.74 28.02
N ASN A 316 39.55 -87.19 28.31
CA ASN A 316 38.56 -87.82 29.19
C ASN A 316 38.02 -89.13 28.56
N GLU A 317 37.74 -89.15 27.25
CA GLU A 317 37.37 -90.39 26.54
C GLU A 317 38.50 -91.44 26.57
N CYS A 318 39.76 -91.02 26.51
CA CYS A 318 40.91 -91.93 26.59
C CYS A 318 41.06 -92.59 27.97
N VAL A 319 40.81 -91.84 29.05
CA VAL A 319 40.85 -92.34 30.43
C VAL A 319 39.72 -93.33 30.72
N ASP A 320 38.53 -93.10 30.15
CA ASP A 320 37.39 -94.01 30.28
C ASP A 320 37.59 -95.35 29.51
N ARG A 321 38.44 -95.39 28.47
CA ARG A 321 38.78 -96.64 27.76
C ARG A 321 39.92 -97.43 28.40
N GLU A 322 40.84 -96.77 29.11
CA GLU A 322 41.97 -97.44 29.77
C GLU A 322 41.58 -98.11 31.11
N THR A 323 40.43 -97.74 31.68
CA THR A 323 39.89 -98.34 32.91
C THR A 323 39.03 -99.59 32.70
N VAL A 324 38.94 -100.11 31.47
CA VAL A 324 38.24 -101.38 31.12
C VAL A 324 39.22 -102.44 30.58
N VAL A 325 40.44 -102.49 31.10
CA VAL A 325 41.39 -103.59 30.84
C VAL A 325 41.57 -104.43 32.10
N ASP A 326 40.85 -105.55 32.12
CA ASP A 326 41.00 -106.78 32.90
C ASP A 326 41.86 -106.76 34.18
N LEU A 327 41.17 -106.88 35.33
CA LEU A 327 41.64 -107.75 36.41
C LEU A 327 40.51 -108.75 36.72
N THR A 328 40.64 -109.93 36.09
CA THR A 328 39.95 -111.16 36.46
C THR A 328 40.45 -111.69 37.80
#